data_AF-A0A2S1R7Z8-F1
#
_entry.id   AF-A0A2S1R7Z8-F1
#
_cell.length_a   1.000
_cell.length_b   1.000
_cell.length_c   1.000
_cell.angle_alpha   90.00
_cell.angle_beta   90.00
_cell.angle_gamma   90.00
#
_symmetry.space_group_name_H-M   'P 1'
#
loop_
_entity.id
_entity.type
_entity.pdbx_description
1 polymer ?
#
loop_
_entity_poly.entity_id
_entity_poly.type
_entity_poly.pdbx_seq_one_letter_code
_entity_poly.pdbx_strand_id
1 'polypeptide(L)'
;MWPLLLAAVEDLHERGLTGIRALPHFGPVGHWRLSVTTADNLPNGAHLPFRDDDAVFRATEGAFPRVGDLTISTRTSARDVADEILRGLGSPREVRYFNDADYCRWFTAMRQRAEEIGAPPSAFEDFHSGWRCGTTEIDPPPGWADAV
;
A
#
# COMPACT_ATOMS: atom_id res chain seq x y z
N MET A 1 9.82 -8.96 2.67
CA MET A 1 10.09 -7.65 2.03
C MET A 1 8.97 -6.67 2.32
N TRP A 2 7.73 -7.15 2.44
CA TRP A 2 6.56 -6.35 2.80
C TRP A 2 6.73 -5.34 3.96
N PRO A 3 7.48 -5.60 5.07
CA PRO A 3 7.58 -4.60 6.14
C PRO A 3 8.26 -3.31 5.67
N LEU A 4 9.30 -3.44 4.84
CA LEU A 4 10.03 -2.30 4.27
C LEU A 4 9.14 -1.47 3.33
N LEU A 5 8.32 -2.14 2.52
CA LEU A 5 7.39 -1.48 1.60
C LEU A 5 6.27 -0.74 2.34
N LEU A 6 5.72 -1.32 3.41
CA LEU A 6 4.71 -0.63 4.22
C LEU A 6 5.30 0.52 5.01
N ALA A 7 6.50 0.35 5.59
CA ALA A 7 7.22 1.44 6.27
C ALA A 7 7.54 2.60 5.30
N ALA A 8 7.83 2.31 4.03
CA ALA A 8 8.04 3.33 3.02
C ALA A 8 6.77 4.14 2.72
N VAL A 9 5.60 3.51 2.70
CA VAL A 9 4.32 4.23 2.55
C VAL A 9 4.03 5.10 3.78
N GLU A 10 4.35 4.61 4.98
CA GLU A 10 4.21 5.42 6.20
C GLU A 10 5.16 6.63 6.20
N ASP A 11 6.41 6.48 5.73
CA ASP A 11 7.35 7.61 5.53
C ASP A 11 6.73 8.69 4.61
N LEU A 12 6.04 8.28 3.55
CA LEU A 12 5.31 9.22 2.68
C LEU A 12 4.20 9.98 3.43
N HIS A 13 3.44 9.28 4.27
CA HIS A 13 2.41 9.91 5.09
C HIS A 13 2.99 10.91 6.09
N GLU A 14 4.09 10.55 6.76
CA GLU A 14 4.81 11.43 7.71
C GLU A 14 5.39 12.67 7.01
N ARG A 15 5.73 12.55 5.72
CA ARG A 15 6.17 13.67 4.86
C ARG A 15 5.03 14.55 4.36
N GLY A 16 3.78 14.27 4.76
CA GLY A 16 2.60 15.05 4.40
C GLY A 16 1.89 14.60 3.12
N LEU A 17 2.31 13.49 2.49
CA LEU A 17 1.66 12.92 1.31
C LEU A 17 0.47 12.03 1.73
N THR A 18 -0.45 12.60 2.50
CA THR A 18 -1.56 11.87 3.15
C THR A 18 -2.61 11.35 2.18
N GLY A 19 -2.62 11.85 0.93
CA GLY A 19 -3.46 11.36 -0.15
C GLY A 19 -2.97 10.05 -0.78
N ILE A 20 -1.81 9.52 -0.38
CA ILE A 20 -1.31 8.23 -0.88
C ILE A 20 -2.13 7.08 -0.28
N ARG A 21 -2.48 6.11 -1.12
CA ARG A 21 -3.20 4.88 -0.79
C ARG A 21 -2.39 3.67 -1.21
N ALA A 22 -2.39 2.66 -0.35
CA ALA A 22 -1.72 1.39 -0.53
C ALA A 22 -2.73 0.25 -0.48
N LEU A 23 -2.67 -0.62 -1.48
CA LEU A 23 -3.53 -1.80 -1.65
C LEU A 23 -2.65 -3.05 -1.65
N PRO A 24 -2.41 -3.64 -0.46
CA PRO A 24 -1.70 -4.90 -0.36
C PRO A 24 -2.63 -6.05 -0.77
N HIS A 25 -2.13 -7.03 -1.52
CA HIS A 25 -2.94 -8.14 -2.00
C HIS A 25 -2.06 -9.33 -2.41
N PHE A 26 -2.67 -10.50 -2.60
CA PHE A 26 -2.00 -11.64 -3.23
C PHE A 26 -2.43 -11.77 -4.68
N GLY A 27 -1.46 -12.04 -5.57
CA GLY A 27 -1.77 -12.37 -6.96
C GLY A 27 -1.97 -13.86 -7.21
N PRO A 28 -2.33 -14.26 -8.44
CA PRO A 28 -2.67 -15.64 -8.84
C PRO A 28 -1.63 -16.72 -8.53
N VAL A 29 -0.39 -16.31 -8.29
CA VAL A 29 0.78 -17.18 -8.05
C VAL A 29 1.24 -17.13 -6.58
N GLY A 30 0.41 -16.58 -5.67
CA GLY A 30 0.66 -16.58 -4.23
C GLY A 30 1.72 -15.61 -3.74
N HIS A 31 2.27 -14.76 -4.62
CA HIS A 31 3.18 -13.69 -4.21
C HIS A 31 2.38 -12.50 -3.65
N TRP A 32 2.82 -11.99 -2.50
CA TRP A 32 2.32 -10.74 -1.96
C TRP A 32 2.76 -9.57 -2.84
N ARG A 33 1.83 -8.64 -3.05
CA ARG A 33 1.95 -7.48 -3.93
C ARG A 33 1.47 -6.25 -3.20
N LEU A 34 2.03 -5.11 -3.60
CA LEU A 34 1.60 -3.79 -3.16
C LEU A 34 1.32 -2.94 -4.40
N SER A 35 0.12 -2.39 -4.48
CA SER A 35 -0.17 -1.28 -5.39
C SER A 35 -0.28 0.00 -4.59
N VAL A 36 0.45 1.04 -5.00
CA VAL A 36 0.42 2.36 -4.37
C VAL A 36 -0.03 3.36 -5.40
N THR A 37 -0.95 4.25 -5.01
CA THR A 37 -1.54 5.27 -5.88
C THR A 37 -2.00 6.47 -5.05
N THR A 38 -2.49 7.53 -5.68
CA THR A 38 -3.21 8.62 -5.01
C THR A 38 -4.70 8.30 -4.83
N ALA A 39 -5.33 8.88 -3.81
CA ALA A 39 -6.73 8.64 -3.47
C ALA A 39 -7.72 9.03 -4.59
N ASP A 40 -7.41 10.05 -5.37
CA ASP A 40 -8.22 10.50 -6.52
C ASP A 40 -8.16 9.53 -7.72
N ASN A 41 -7.18 8.63 -7.75
CA ASN A 41 -7.08 7.57 -8.74
C ASN A 41 -7.91 6.32 -8.38
N LEU A 42 -8.48 6.27 -7.17
CA LEU A 42 -9.43 5.24 -6.77
C LEU A 42 -10.87 5.78 -6.96
N PRO A 43 -11.75 5.10 -7.71
CA PRO A 43 -13.18 5.40 -7.69
C PRO A 43 -13.68 5.44 -6.24
N ASN A 44 -14.31 6.56 -5.87
CA ASN A 44 -14.77 6.89 -4.51
C ASN A 44 -13.70 6.80 -3.41
N GLY A 45 -12.42 6.76 -3.76
CA GLY A 45 -11.29 6.70 -2.82
C GLY A 45 -10.99 5.30 -2.27
N ALA A 46 -11.66 4.24 -2.77
CA ALA A 46 -11.60 2.90 -2.17
C ALA A 46 -11.66 1.70 -3.14
N HIS A 47 -12.16 1.86 -4.36
CA HIS A 47 -12.44 0.71 -5.23
C HIS A 47 -11.36 0.48 -6.29
N LEU A 48 -11.29 -0.75 -6.77
CA LEU A 48 -10.69 -1.10 -8.06
C LEU A 48 -11.79 -1.13 -9.14
N PRO A 49 -11.48 -0.92 -10.43
CA PRO A 49 -10.16 -0.64 -11.00
C PRO A 49 -9.67 0.80 -10.74
N PHE A 50 -8.38 1.04 -10.89
CA PHE A 50 -7.79 2.38 -10.89
C PHE A 50 -8.35 3.20 -12.07
N ARG A 51 -8.46 4.53 -11.92
CA ARG A 51 -8.89 5.42 -13.01
C ARG A 51 -7.81 5.54 -14.09
N ASP A 52 -6.56 5.56 -13.68
CA ASP A 52 -5.35 5.64 -14.49
C ASP A 52 -4.38 4.56 -14.01
N ASP A 53 -4.17 3.54 -14.83
CA ASP A 53 -3.34 2.38 -14.50
C ASP A 53 -1.84 2.70 -14.53
N ASP A 54 -1.46 3.73 -15.30
CA ASP A 54 -0.09 4.24 -15.41
C ASP A 54 0.31 5.08 -14.18
N ALA A 55 -0.68 5.63 -13.45
CA ALA A 55 -0.48 6.37 -12.21
C ALA A 55 -0.43 5.46 -10.95
N VAL A 56 0.02 4.21 -11.10
CA VAL A 56 0.08 3.22 -10.02
C VAL A 56 1.47 2.61 -9.93
N PHE A 57 2.09 2.78 -8.77
CA PHE A 57 3.33 2.07 -8.43
C PHE A 57 3.01 0.64 -8.01
N ARG A 58 3.70 -0.36 -8.57
CA ARG A 58 3.49 -1.78 -8.25
C ARG A 58 4.79 -2.43 -7.77
N ALA A 59 4.71 -3.10 -6.63
CA ALA A 59 5.77 -3.95 -6.10
C ALA A 59 5.25 -5.36 -5.82
N THR A 60 6.12 -6.36 -5.92
CA THR A 60 5.79 -7.77 -5.71
C THR A 60 6.96 -8.49 -5.05
N GLU A 61 6.70 -9.37 -4.08
CA GLU A 61 7.75 -10.20 -3.48
C GLU A 61 8.41 -11.15 -4.48
N GLY A 62 7.73 -11.48 -5.58
CA GLY A 62 8.32 -12.25 -6.67
C GLY A 62 9.44 -11.53 -7.44
N ALA A 63 9.58 -10.21 -7.30
CA ALA A 63 10.63 -9.42 -7.97
C ALA A 63 11.85 -9.14 -7.07
N PHE A 64 11.86 -9.64 -5.84
CA PHE A 64 12.99 -9.47 -4.93
C PHE A 64 14.31 -9.95 -5.58
N PRO A 65 15.42 -9.17 -5.48
CA PRO A 65 15.65 -8.04 -4.59
C PRO A 65 15.33 -6.65 -5.16
N ARG A 66 14.44 -6.52 -6.15
CA ARG A 66 14.10 -5.22 -6.76
C ARG A 66 12.79 -4.64 -6.28
N VAL A 67 12.76 -3.31 -6.20
CA VAL A 67 11.56 -2.49 -6.01
C VAL A 67 11.66 -1.34 -7.01
N GLY A 68 10.81 -1.33 -8.04
CA GLY A 68 11.02 -0.45 -9.20
C GLY A 68 12.42 -0.65 -9.80
N ASP A 69 13.18 0.44 -9.97
CA ASP A 69 14.58 0.38 -10.40
C ASP A 69 15.58 0.25 -9.23
N LEU A 70 15.12 0.34 -7.98
CA LEU A 70 15.95 0.23 -6.79
C LEU A 70 16.30 -1.25 -6.50
N THR A 71 17.59 -1.53 -6.30
CA THR A 71 18.06 -2.83 -5.79
C THR A 71 18.19 -2.77 -4.27
N ILE A 72 17.43 -3.61 -3.57
CA ILE A 72 17.38 -3.68 -2.12
C ILE A 72 18.64 -4.35 -1.56
N SER A 73 19.22 -3.73 -0.52
CA SER A 73 20.36 -4.24 0.24
C SER A 73 20.15 -4.02 1.74
N THR A 74 21.07 -4.49 2.57
CA THR A 74 21.04 -4.26 4.03
C THR A 74 21.16 -2.80 4.45
N ARG A 75 21.57 -1.90 3.54
CA ARG A 75 21.67 -0.45 3.79
C ARG A 75 20.45 0.32 3.30
N THR A 76 19.54 -0.35 2.58
CA THR A 76 18.36 0.30 2.01
C THR A 76 17.37 0.60 3.13
N SER A 77 16.99 1.87 3.26
CA SER A 77 16.03 2.36 4.23
C SER A 77 14.62 2.43 3.65
N ALA A 78 13.61 2.56 4.53
CA ALA A 78 12.23 2.83 4.12
C ALA A 78 12.13 4.11 3.28
N ARG A 79 12.96 5.12 3.61
CA ARG A 79 13.02 6.39 2.88
C ARG A 79 13.50 6.24 1.44
N ASP A 80 14.52 5.41 1.20
CA ASP A 80 15.00 5.15 -0.17
C ASP A 80 13.90 4.51 -1.03
N VAL A 81 13.14 3.60 -0.42
CA VAL A 81 11.99 2.94 -1.07
C VAL A 81 10.83 3.93 -1.26
N ALA A 82 10.60 4.84 -0.31
CA ALA A 82 9.58 5.87 -0.42
C ALA A 82 9.87 6.84 -1.58
N ASP A 83 11.13 7.22 -1.74
CA ASP A 83 11.58 8.06 -2.86
C ASP A 83 11.42 7.32 -4.20
N GLU A 84 11.66 6.01 -4.22
CA GLU A 84 11.42 5.17 -5.41
C GLU A 84 9.92 5.06 -5.75
N ILE A 85 9.05 4.89 -4.75
CA ILE A 85 7.59 4.92 -4.94
C ILE A 85 7.17 6.27 -5.54
N LEU A 86 7.67 7.38 -5.00
CA LEU A 86 7.34 8.72 -5.50
C LEU A 86 7.82 8.96 -6.92
N ARG A 87 9.02 8.46 -7.25
CA ARG A 87 9.56 8.52 -8.61
C ARG A 87 8.66 7.77 -9.58
N GLY A 88 8.18 6.59 -9.19
CA GLY A 88 7.25 5.79 -10.00
C GLY A 88 5.85 6.41 -10.16
N LEU A 89 5.38 7.18 -9.16
CA LEU A 89 4.08 7.86 -9.22
C LEU A 89 4.08 9.15 -10.05
N GLY A 90 5.24 9.68 -10.45
CA GLY A 90 5.31 10.82 -11.37
C GLY A 90 4.83 12.15 -10.79
N SER A 91 5.36 12.55 -9.62
CA SER A 91 4.97 13.77 -8.88
C SER A 91 3.48 13.79 -8.52
N PRO A 92 3.06 13.05 -7.46
CA PRO A 92 1.70 13.13 -6.98
C PRO A 92 1.37 14.59 -6.66
N ARG A 93 0.32 15.12 -7.30
CA ARG A 93 -0.24 16.43 -6.94
C ARG A 93 -0.58 16.42 -5.44
N GLU A 94 -0.74 17.59 -4.81
CA GLU A 94 -1.25 17.70 -3.43
C GLU A 94 -2.72 17.23 -3.34
N VAL A 95 -2.94 15.95 -3.61
CA VAL A 95 -4.24 15.30 -3.56
C VAL A 95 -4.56 15.13 -2.10
N ARG A 96 -5.62 15.82 -1.66
CA ARG A 96 -6.21 15.62 -0.35
C ARG A 96 -7.57 14.97 -0.51
N TYR A 97 -7.85 14.00 0.34
CA TYR A 97 -9.15 13.36 0.43
C TYR A 97 -9.72 13.51 1.84
N PHE A 98 -11.05 13.46 1.96
CA PHE A 98 -11.73 13.85 3.21
C PHE A 98 -11.38 12.97 4.42
N ASN A 99 -10.87 11.75 4.19
CA ASN A 99 -10.52 10.77 5.23
C ASN A 99 -9.01 10.53 5.38
N ASP A 100 -8.16 11.35 4.77
CA ASP A 100 -6.71 11.15 4.72
C ASP A 100 -6.09 10.88 6.11
N ALA A 101 -6.43 11.71 7.10
CA ALA A 101 -5.89 11.58 8.45
C ALA A 101 -6.32 10.26 9.11
N ASP A 102 -7.55 9.80 8.84
CA ASP A 102 -8.08 8.57 9.41
C ASP A 102 -7.46 7.35 8.71
N TYR A 103 -7.26 7.44 7.39
CA TYR A 103 -6.56 6.45 6.60
C TYR A 103 -5.11 6.26 7.08
N CYS A 104 -4.35 7.35 7.27
CA CYS A 104 -2.98 7.26 7.77
C CYS A 104 -2.91 6.60 9.16
N ARG A 105 -3.80 6.96 10.08
CA ARG A 105 -3.87 6.33 11.41
C ARG A 105 -4.21 4.84 11.32
N TRP A 106 -5.18 4.48 10.48
CA TRP A 106 -5.53 3.08 10.22
C TRP A 106 -4.34 2.32 9.61
N PHE A 107 -3.62 2.92 8.66
CA PHE A 107 -2.50 2.29 7.97
C PHE A 107 -1.34 1.98 8.93
N THR A 108 -0.98 2.94 9.79
CA THR A 108 0.00 2.74 10.86
C THR A 108 -0.41 1.59 11.79
N ALA A 109 -1.67 1.55 12.24
CA ALA A 109 -2.18 0.49 13.11
C ALA A 109 -2.16 -0.89 12.42
N MET A 110 -2.57 -0.95 11.15
CA MET A 110 -2.54 -2.16 10.34
C MET A 110 -1.11 -2.68 10.16
N ARG A 111 -0.13 -1.82 9.86
CA ARG A 111 1.28 -2.22 9.75
C ARG A 111 1.81 -2.79 11.06
N GLN A 112 1.58 -2.10 12.18
CA GLN A 112 2.00 -2.58 13.51
C GLN A 112 1.39 -3.96 13.79
N ARG A 113 0.11 -4.15 13.49
CA ARG A 113 -0.57 -5.43 13.68
C ARG A 113 0.01 -6.54 12.79
N ALA A 114 0.31 -6.23 11.53
CA ALA A 114 0.95 -7.17 10.61
C ALA A 114 2.34 -7.61 11.11
N GLU A 115 3.12 -6.69 11.67
CA GLU A 115 4.43 -6.97 12.27
C GLU A 115 4.34 -7.82 13.53
N GLU A 116 3.39 -7.52 14.42
CA GLU A 116 3.12 -8.34 15.62
C GLU A 116 2.76 -9.79 15.28
N ILE A 117 1.93 -9.98 14.26
CA ILE A 117 1.49 -11.31 13.80
C ILE A 117 2.61 -12.00 12.98
N GLY A 118 3.51 -11.23 12.37
CA GLY A 118 4.52 -11.74 11.44
C GLY A 118 3.93 -12.16 10.09
N ALA A 119 2.79 -11.59 9.69
CA ALA A 119 2.10 -11.94 8.45
C ALA A 119 1.69 -10.67 7.68
N PRO A 120 1.83 -10.65 6.34
CA PRO A 120 1.52 -9.46 5.56
C PRO A 120 0.00 -9.18 5.55
N PRO A 121 -0.39 -7.90 5.45
CA PRO A 121 -1.77 -7.53 5.22
C PRO A 121 -2.20 -7.89 3.80
N SER A 122 -3.47 -8.17 3.57
CA SER A 122 -4.07 -8.24 2.24
C SER A 122 -5.50 -7.69 2.28
N ALA A 123 -5.87 -6.93 1.26
CA ALA A 123 -7.23 -6.43 1.04
C ALA A 123 -8.10 -7.42 0.23
N PHE A 124 -7.43 -8.24 -0.59
CA PHE A 124 -8.06 -9.27 -1.40
C PHE A 124 -7.03 -10.30 -1.89
N GLU A 125 -7.56 -11.46 -2.27
CA GLU A 125 -6.89 -12.63 -2.84
C GLU A 125 -7.84 -13.35 -3.80
N ASP A 126 -7.35 -14.32 -4.57
CA ASP A 126 -8.14 -14.97 -5.63
C ASP A 126 -9.48 -15.58 -5.14
N PHE A 127 -9.59 -15.92 -3.85
CA PHE A 127 -10.77 -16.54 -3.26
C PHE A 127 -11.30 -15.79 -2.02
N HIS A 128 -10.79 -14.59 -1.74
CA HIS A 128 -11.19 -13.83 -0.56
C HIS A 128 -11.17 -12.33 -0.85
N SER A 129 -12.28 -11.68 -0.52
CA SER A 129 -12.38 -10.22 -0.46
C SER A 129 -12.56 -9.81 1.00
N GLY A 130 -11.74 -8.88 1.46
CA GLY A 130 -11.75 -8.47 2.86
C GLY A 130 -10.34 -8.19 3.36
N TRP A 131 -10.25 -7.32 4.37
CA TRP A 131 -8.99 -6.94 4.95
C TRP A 131 -8.55 -7.95 6.01
N ARG A 132 -7.32 -8.43 5.90
CA ARG A 132 -6.73 -9.37 6.85
C ARG A 132 -5.23 -9.16 7.01
N CYS A 133 -4.68 -9.65 8.11
CA CYS A 133 -3.25 -9.90 8.30
C CYS A 133 -3.06 -11.41 8.48
N GLY A 134 -2.45 -12.08 7.49
CA GLY A 134 -2.43 -13.53 7.43
C GLY A 134 -3.86 -14.11 7.41
N THR A 135 -4.25 -14.86 8.44
CA THR A 135 -5.59 -15.42 8.60
C THR A 135 -6.51 -14.60 9.52
N THR A 136 -6.02 -13.49 10.07
CA THR A 136 -6.78 -12.64 11.02
C THR A 136 -7.47 -11.52 10.26
N GLU A 137 -8.81 -11.47 10.30
CA GLU A 137 -9.58 -10.34 9.76
C GLU A 137 -9.28 -9.05 10.53
N ILE A 138 -9.23 -7.94 9.80
CA ILE A 138 -9.07 -6.59 10.35
C ILE A 138 -10.11 -5.67 9.72
N ASP A 139 -10.40 -4.55 10.39
CA ASP A 139 -11.32 -3.56 9.83
C ASP A 139 -10.76 -2.97 8.53
N PRO A 140 -11.62 -2.71 7.51
CA PRO A 140 -11.21 -2.01 6.31
C PRO A 140 -10.76 -0.58 6.61
N PRO A 141 -10.00 0.06 5.71
CA PRO A 141 -9.71 1.47 5.82
C PRO A 141 -10.99 2.30 5.92
N PRO A 142 -10.97 3.43 6.65
CA PRO A 142 -12.13 4.32 6.74
C PRO A 142 -12.67 4.69 5.36
N GLY A 143 -13.98 4.54 5.14
CA GLY A 143 -14.63 4.82 3.84
C GLY A 143 -14.52 3.68 2.80
N TRP A 144 -13.98 2.52 3.17
CA TRP A 144 -13.82 1.35 2.29
C TRP A 144 -14.73 0.17 2.70
N ALA A 145 -15.62 0.38 3.69
CA ALA A 145 -16.50 -0.67 4.23
C ALA A 145 -17.58 -1.14 3.24
N ASP A 146 -18.02 -0.27 2.34
CA ASP A 146 -19.00 -0.59 1.29
C ASP A 146 -18.35 -1.09 -0.01
N ALA A 147 -17.04 -1.36 0.00
CA ALA A 147 -16.24 -1.66 -1.19
C ALA A 147 -16.11 -3.14 -1.56
N VAL A 148 -16.97 -4.00 -1.00
CA VAL A 148 -16.97 -5.46 -1.20
C VAL A 148 -18.11 -5.89 -2.11
#